data_AF-A0A1W9UVV5-F1
#
_entry.id   AF-A0A1W9UVV5-F1
#
_cell.length_a   1.000
_cell.length_b   1.000
_cell.length_c   1.000
_cell.angle_alpha   90.00
_cell.angle_beta   90.00
_cell.angle_gamma   90.00
#
_symmetry.space_group_name_H-M   'P 1'
#
loop_
_entity.id
_entity.type
_entity.pdbx_description
1 polymer ?
#
loop_
_entity_poly.entity_id
_entity_poly.type
_entity_poly.pdbx_seq_one_letter_code
_entity_poly.pdbx_strand_id
1 'polypeptide(L)'
;MTSEGQLILALGDNRSLKNLHQNPLAVFIAFKEADFLPAWQGVRLYLQLEEINYDGALKEQRVAEIKQTVGNQAAKMMVAAIRFSVYETRPLLDMSN
;
A
#
# COMPACT_ATOMS: atom_id res chain seq x y z
N MET A 1 -5.06 3.58 20.32
CA MET A 1 -3.99 4.54 19.96
C MET A 1 -4.10 4.78 18.47
N THR A 2 -4.62 5.95 18.10
CA THR A 2 -4.80 6.40 16.72
C THR A 2 -3.44 6.79 16.14
N SER A 3 -2.77 5.87 15.47
CA SER A 3 -1.67 6.23 14.58
C SER A 3 -2.28 6.79 13.30
N GLU A 4 -2.35 8.12 13.19
CA GLU A 4 -2.56 8.84 11.94
C GLU A 4 -1.39 8.52 10.98
N GLY A 5 -1.51 7.40 10.27
CA GLY A 5 -0.54 6.97 9.27
C GLY A 5 -1.03 7.34 7.87
N GLN A 6 -0.13 7.81 7.00
CA GLN A 6 -0.40 7.87 5.58
C GLN A 6 0.39 6.78 4.85
N LEU A 7 -0.27 6.04 3.98
CA LEU A 7 0.39 5.13 3.05
C LEU A 7 0.27 5.68 1.63
N ILE A 8 1.40 5.81 0.94
CA ILE A 8 1.43 6.26 -0.44
C ILE A 8 1.96 5.13 -1.31
N LEU A 9 1.18 4.69 -2.29
CA LEU A 9 1.53 3.61 -3.21
C LEU A 9 1.50 4.13 -4.65
N ALA A 10 2.35 3.59 -5.52
CA ALA A 10 2.16 3.74 -6.96
C ALA A 10 1.49 2.49 -7.51
N LEU A 11 0.47 2.68 -8.36
CA LEU A 11 -0.23 1.60 -9.04
C LEU A 11 -0.14 1.80 -10.56
N GLY A 12 -0.04 0.70 -11.28
CA GLY A 12 -0.31 0.67 -12.72
C GLY A 12 -1.81 0.60 -13.02
N ASP A 13 -2.16 0.62 -14.31
CA ASP A 13 -3.54 0.38 -14.73
C ASP A 13 -3.91 -1.09 -14.50
N ASN A 14 -4.46 -1.38 -13.32
CA ASN A 14 -4.75 -2.74 -12.88
C ASN A 14 -6.10 -2.82 -12.15
N ARG A 15 -6.49 -4.05 -11.79
CA ARG A 15 -7.76 -4.30 -11.09
C ARG A 15 -7.83 -3.60 -9.74
N SER A 16 -6.73 -3.49 -9.00
CA SER A 16 -6.72 -2.79 -7.70
C SER A 16 -7.05 -1.31 -7.87
N LEU A 17 -6.43 -0.64 -8.85
CA LEU A 17 -6.76 0.76 -9.16
C LEU A 17 -8.23 0.93 -9.56
N LYS A 18 -8.76 0.03 -10.40
CA LYS A 18 -10.18 0.05 -10.81
C LYS A 18 -11.12 -0.16 -9.62
N ASN A 19 -10.77 -1.07 -8.70
CA ASN A 19 -11.56 -1.31 -7.50
C ASN A 19 -11.59 -0.08 -6.58
N LEU A 20 -10.48 0.66 -6.48
CA LEU A 20 -10.39 1.86 -5.64
C LEU A 20 -11.31 2.99 -6.10
N HIS A 21 -11.64 3.07 -7.39
CA HIS A 21 -12.67 4.00 -7.89
C HIS A 21 -14.09 3.66 -7.46
N GLN A 22 -14.34 2.40 -7.10
CA GLN A 22 -15.66 1.92 -6.71
C GLN A 22 -15.80 1.75 -5.20
N ASN A 23 -14.71 1.39 -4.53
CA ASN A 23 -14.64 1.17 -3.09
C ASN A 23 -13.34 1.78 -2.54
N PRO A 24 -13.42 2.83 -1.71
CA PRO A 24 -12.24 3.51 -1.18
C PRO A 24 -11.50 2.71 -0.11
N LEU A 25 -11.97 1.52 0.28
CA LEU A 25 -11.39 0.72 1.35
C LEU A 25 -10.38 -0.30 0.81
N ALA A 26 -9.24 -0.42 1.48
CA ALA A 26 -8.21 -1.40 1.17
C ALA A 26 -7.55 -1.97 2.43
N VAL A 27 -6.88 -3.12 2.28
CA VAL A 27 -6.00 -3.68 3.30
C VAL A 27 -4.61 -3.86 2.70
N PHE A 28 -3.60 -3.36 3.39
CA PHE A 28 -2.19 -3.61 3.06
C PHE A 28 -1.58 -4.51 4.12
N ILE A 29 -0.94 -5.60 3.68
CA ILE A 29 -0.33 -6.59 4.57
C ILE A 29 1.17 -6.59 4.31
N ALA A 30 1.95 -6.33 5.35
CA ALA A 30 3.40 -6.52 5.34
C ALA A 30 3.74 -7.62 6.34
N PHE A 31 4.50 -8.62 5.91
CA PHE A 31 4.87 -9.73 6.75
C PHE A 31 6.28 -10.25 6.45
N LYS A 32 6.84 -10.94 7.43
CA LYS A 32 8.07 -11.70 7.35
C LYS A 32 7.74 -13.15 7.75
N GLU A 33 8.01 -14.06 6.82
CA GLU A 33 7.80 -15.48 7.01
C GLU A 33 8.75 -16.06 8.08
N ALA A 34 8.33 -17.16 8.68
CA ALA A 34 9.12 -17.97 9.61
C ALA A 34 8.84 -19.46 9.41
N ASP A 35 9.69 -20.32 9.96
CA ASP A 35 9.61 -21.78 9.80
C ASP A 35 8.35 -22.40 10.42
N PHE A 36 7.67 -21.68 11.31
CA PHE A 36 6.41 -22.09 11.91
C PHE A 36 5.41 -20.93 11.96
N LEU A 37 4.14 -21.21 11.65
CA LEU A 37 3.08 -20.19 11.48
C LEU A 37 2.99 -19.19 12.66
N PRO A 38 2.95 -19.62 13.94
CA PRO A 38 2.93 -18.69 15.07
C PRO A 38 4.10 -17.69 15.17
N ALA A 39 5.25 -17.96 14.53
CA ALA A 39 6.40 -17.04 14.52
C ALA A 39 6.37 -16.02 13.39
N TRP A 40 5.37 -16.08 12.50
CA TRP A 40 5.25 -15.09 11.45
C TRP A 40 5.04 -13.71 12.05
N GLN A 41 5.84 -12.75 11.60
CA GLN A 41 5.73 -11.36 12.03
C GLN A 41 5.04 -10.57 10.93
N GLY A 42 4.14 -9.67 11.29
CA GLY A 42 3.54 -8.80 10.30
C GLY A 42 2.43 -7.93 10.84
N VAL A 43 1.90 -7.11 9.94
CA VAL A 43 0.87 -6.12 10.23
C VAL A 43 -0.14 -6.07 9.09
N ARG A 44 -1.40 -5.86 9.46
CA ARG A 44 -2.51 -5.51 8.56
C ARG A 44 -2.84 -4.04 8.79
N LEU A 45 -2.65 -3.23 7.76
CA LEU A 45 -3.06 -1.84 7.73
C LEU A 45 -4.40 -1.76 7.01
N TYR A 46 -5.42 -1.25 7.67
CA TYR A 46 -6.72 -0.98 7.08
C TYR A 46 -6.75 0.48 6.64
N LEU A 47 -7.07 0.67 5.37
CA LEU A 47 -6.81 1.89 4.63
C LEU A 47 -8.09 2.47 4.06
N GLN A 48 -8.19 3.79 4.08
CA GLN A 48 -9.18 4.54 3.35
C GLN A 48 -8.50 5.44 2.33
N LEU A 49 -8.99 5.40 1.09
CA LEU A 49 -8.49 6.20 0.00
C LEU A 49 -8.77 7.68 0.26
N GLU A 50 -7.73 8.49 0.18
CA GLU A 50 -7.81 9.95 0.26
C GLU A 50 -7.71 10.57 -1.15
N GLU A 51 -6.81 10.05 -1.98
CA GLU A 51 -6.45 10.72 -3.24
C GLU A 51 -5.89 9.74 -4.28
N ILE A 52 -6.28 9.92 -5.56
CA ILE A 52 -5.68 9.25 -6.72
C ILE A 52 -5.09 10.33 -7.63
N ASN A 53 -3.76 10.39 -7.68
CA ASN A 53 -3.01 11.33 -8.51
C ASN A 53 -2.49 10.64 -9.77
N TYR A 54 -3.02 11.05 -10.92
CA TYR A 54 -2.56 10.57 -12.22
C TYR A 54 -1.36 11.32 -12.75
N ASP A 55 -1.05 12.51 -12.23
CA ASP A 55 0.04 13.38 -12.67
C ASP A 55 0.61 14.18 -11.49
N GLY A 56 1.73 14.87 -11.71
CA GLY A 56 2.33 15.80 -10.74
C GLY A 56 3.45 15.21 -9.87
N ALA A 57 4.02 16.07 -9.02
CA ALA A 57 5.25 15.82 -8.28
C ALA A 57 5.22 14.54 -7.42
N LEU A 58 4.05 14.20 -6.85
CA LEU A 58 3.90 12.99 -6.04
C LEU A 58 4.07 11.71 -6.88
N LYS A 59 3.47 11.66 -8.08
CA LYS A 59 3.65 10.55 -9.01
C LYS A 59 5.10 10.46 -9.48
N GLU A 60 5.68 11.59 -9.87
CA GLU A 60 7.06 11.65 -10.35
C GLU A 60 8.05 11.15 -9.29
N GLN A 61 7.88 11.57 -8.03
CA GLN A 61 8.70 11.12 -6.91
C GLN A 61 8.60 9.60 -6.73
N ARG A 62 7.39 9.03 -6.69
CA ARG A 62 7.22 7.58 -6.50
C ARG A 62 7.75 6.76 -7.67
N VAL A 63 7.56 7.23 -8.90
CA VAL A 63 8.15 6.62 -10.09
C VAL A 63 9.68 6.64 -9.99
N ALA A 64 10.29 7.73 -9.53
CA ALA A 64 11.74 7.83 -9.36
C ALA A 64 12.27 6.84 -8.29
N GLU A 65 11.61 6.74 -7.14
CA GLU A 65 11.95 5.76 -6.10
C GLU A 65 11.86 4.32 -6.64
N ILE A 66 10.78 3.97 -7.33
CA ILE A 66 10.61 2.64 -7.94
C ILE A 66 11.68 2.35 -8.99
N LYS A 67 12.10 3.34 -9.79
CA LYS A 67 13.22 3.16 -10.74
C LYS A 67 14.50 2.77 -10.03
N GLN A 68 14.79 3.37 -8.89
CA GLN A 68 16.01 3.11 -8.12
C GLN A 68 15.98 1.73 -7.46
N THR A 69 14.83 1.30 -6.95
CA THR A 69 14.72 0.05 -6.18
C THR A 69 14.40 -1.19 -7.03
N VAL A 70 13.51 -1.04 -8.03
CA VAL A 70 12.94 -2.17 -8.81
C VAL A 70 13.34 -2.12 -10.28
N GLY A 71 13.77 -0.96 -10.76
CA GLY A 71 14.26 -0.76 -12.14
C GLY A 71 13.26 -0.07 -13.07
N ASN A 72 13.77 0.32 -14.24
CA ASN A 72 13.07 1.22 -15.17
C ASN A 72 11.76 0.66 -15.76
N GLN A 73 11.65 -0.67 -15.94
CA GLN A 73 10.47 -1.27 -16.55
C GLN A 73 9.26 -1.25 -15.61
N ALA A 74 9.46 -1.57 -14.34
CA ALA A 74 8.41 -1.49 -13.32
C ALA A 74 7.88 -0.07 -13.16
N ALA A 75 8.77 0.92 -13.14
CA ALA A 75 8.39 2.32 -12.97
C ALA A 75 7.58 2.88 -14.14
N LYS A 76 7.83 2.44 -15.38
CA LYS A 76 7.06 2.85 -16.57
C LYS A 76 5.62 2.32 -16.57
N MET A 77 5.35 1.25 -15.84
CA MET A 77 4.00 0.68 -15.73
C MET A 77 3.14 1.41 -14.70
N MET A 78 3.71 2.31 -13.89
CA MET A 78 2.97 3.06 -12.87
C MET A 78 2.24 4.25 -13.51
N VAL A 79 0.91 4.29 -13.33
CA VAL A 79 0.04 5.31 -13.93
C VAL A 79 -0.52 6.28 -12.90
N ALA A 80 -0.57 5.89 -11.62
CA ALA A 80 -1.12 6.70 -10.55
C ALA A 80 -0.34 6.56 -9.23
N ALA A 81 -0.25 7.66 -8.48
CA ALA A 81 0.13 7.65 -7.07
C ALA A 81 -1.14 7.77 -6.21
N ILE A 82 -1.27 6.88 -5.23
CA ILE A 82 -2.45 6.73 -4.39
C ILE A 82 -2.08 7.08 -2.97
N ARG A 83 -2.85 7.97 -2.33
CA ARG A 83 -2.71 8.30 -0.92
C ARG A 83 -3.84 7.65 -0.14
N PHE A 84 -3.47 6.98 0.94
CA PHE A 84 -4.39 6.40 1.91
C PHE A 84 -4.15 6.98 3.29
N SER A 85 -5.22 7.11 4.06
CA SER A 85 -5.17 7.20 5.52
C SER A 85 -5.24 5.79 6.11
N VAL A 86 -4.47 5.54 7.17
CA VAL A 86 -4.55 4.29 7.96
C VAL A 86 -5.53 4.54 9.10
N TYR A 87 -6.68 3.88 9.08
CA TYR A 87 -7.69 4.03 10.14
C TYR A 87 -7.62 2.92 11.19
N GLU A 88 -7.05 1.76 10.86
CA GLU A 88 -6.83 0.69 11.82
C GLU A 88 -5.54 -0.08 11.50
N THR A 89 -4.83 -0.50 12.54
CA THR A 89 -3.63 -1.33 12.45
C THR A 89 -3.82 -2.55 13.33
N ARG A 90 -3.68 -3.74 12.74
CA ARG A 90 -3.83 -5.02 13.46
C ARG A 90 -2.59 -5.88 13.27
N PRO A 91 -2.22 -6.71 14.25
CA PRO A 91 -1.19 -7.73 14.03
C PRO A 91 -1.61 -8.68 12.90
N LEU A 92 -0.64 -9.27 12.19
CA LEU A 92 -0.91 -10.27 11.16
C LEU A 92 -1.70 -11.45 11.74
N LEU A 93 -1.24 -11.96 12.88
CA LEU A 93 -1.87 -13.03 13.63
C LEU A 93 -2.52 -12.43 14.88
N ASP A 94 -3.80 -12.70 15.05
CA ASP A 94 -4.53 -12.35 16.27
C ASP A 94 -4.36 -13.50 17.26
N MET A 95 -3.36 -13.39 18.13
CA MET A 95 -3.02 -14.43 19.12
C MET A 95 -3.77 -14.22 20.45
N SER A 96 -4.80 -13.38 20.43
CA SER A 96 -5.70 -13.12 21.56
C SER A 96 -6.59 -14.36 21.78
N ASN A 97 -6.45 -15.01 22.95
CA ASN A 97 -7.51 -15.89 23.49
C ASN A 97 -8.65 -15.06 24.07
#